data_AF-A0A2V8GS86-F1
#
_entry.id   AF-A0A2V8GS86-F1
#
_cell.length_a   1.000
_cell.length_b   1.000
_cell.length_c   1.000
_cell.angle_alpha   90.00
_cell.angle_beta   90.00
_cell.angle_gamma   90.00
#
_symmetry.space_group_name_H-M   'P 1'
#
loop_
_entity.id
_entity.type
_entity.pdbx_description
1 polymer ?
#
loop_
_entity_poly.entity_id
_entity_poly.type
_entity_poly.pdbx_seq_one_letter_code
_entity_poly.pdbx_strand_id
1 'polypeptide(L)'
;NGATIGVSICEDIWYPDGPVFFQALSGGAEVIINISSSPYHAGKRHWRERMLGTRAADNTAIVAYNNLVGAQDELVFDGDSLIFNENGDLLARGKQFQEELVVADLDVESVFRQRLHDPRRRQQKFNRITPAEIFPISGRARRHSALAAASQREALSEDGEIYQALVLGTRDYVLKNGFKKVVLGLSGGIDSALTACIAVDALGSENVVGVLMPSEFSSRGSLADSEQLGKNLGIELLTISIQDVFHAFKTTLKAGFKGAKADVTEENLQARIRGTYLMALSNKFGWLVLSTGNKSEISSGYCTLYGDMAGGFAVLKDVMKTTVFRLAEHCNRLAERERIPRVIIEKPPSAELRPNQLDTDSLPPYDVLDPILKAYVEEDRSFAEIVEMGFEEQLVRRIIRMVDTNEYKRRQAAPGVKITPRAFGRDRRMPVTNRFR
;
A
#
# COMPACT_ATOMS: atom_id res chain seq x y z
N ASN A 1 8.73 -35.71 -27.70
CA ASN A 1 8.71 -35.41 -26.26
C ASN A 1 9.27 -34.01 -26.00
N GLY A 2 8.67 -33.00 -26.61
CA GLY A 2 9.00 -31.60 -26.36
C GLY A 2 7.71 -30.82 -26.26
N ALA A 3 7.71 -29.74 -25.49
CA ALA A 3 6.61 -28.79 -25.41
C ALA A 3 7.00 -27.52 -26.17
N THR A 4 6.03 -26.89 -26.83
CA THR A 4 6.27 -25.58 -27.44
C THR A 4 5.99 -24.49 -26.41
N ILE A 5 6.95 -23.59 -26.18
CA ILE A 5 6.86 -22.55 -25.15
C ILE A 5 6.80 -21.17 -25.82
N GLY A 6 5.78 -20.39 -25.47
CA GLY A 6 5.71 -18.95 -25.75
C GLY A 6 6.20 -18.16 -24.55
N VAL A 7 6.86 -17.02 -24.80
CA VAL A 7 7.35 -16.13 -23.75
C VAL A 7 6.74 -14.75 -23.97
N SER A 8 6.15 -14.19 -22.92
CA SER A 8 5.55 -12.86 -22.91
C SER A 8 6.05 -12.06 -21.71
N ILE A 9 5.99 -10.74 -21.79
CA ILE A 9 6.48 -9.86 -20.73
C ILE A 9 5.34 -8.98 -20.24
N CYS A 10 5.02 -9.10 -18.96
CA CYS A 10 4.10 -8.24 -18.23
C CYS A 10 2.81 -7.93 -18.99
N GLU A 11 2.67 -6.70 -19.52
CA GLU A 11 1.44 -6.19 -20.16
C GLU A 11 0.99 -7.01 -21.38
N ASP A 12 1.89 -7.73 -22.05
CA ASP A 12 1.60 -8.53 -23.25
C ASP A 12 0.44 -9.53 -23.09
N ILE A 13 0.25 -10.09 -21.89
CA ILE A 13 -0.80 -11.10 -21.63
C ILE A 13 -2.19 -10.49 -21.40
N TRP A 14 -2.27 -9.18 -21.14
CA TRP A 14 -3.53 -8.54 -20.74
C TRP A 14 -4.50 -8.37 -21.92
N TYR A 15 -4.00 -8.36 -23.16
CA TYR A 15 -4.81 -8.18 -24.36
C TYR A 15 -5.33 -9.52 -24.93
N PRO A 16 -6.65 -9.66 -25.19
CA PRO A 16 -7.20 -10.89 -25.78
C PRO A 16 -6.58 -11.25 -27.13
N ASP A 17 -6.34 -10.26 -27.99
CA ASP A 17 -5.71 -10.39 -29.31
C ASP A 17 -4.21 -10.01 -29.29
N GLY A 18 -3.54 -10.18 -28.14
CA GLY A 18 -2.15 -9.78 -27.93
C GLY A 18 -1.10 -10.82 -28.39
N PRO A 19 0.18 -10.61 -28.05
CA PRO A 19 1.27 -11.52 -28.39
C PRO A 19 1.03 -12.98 -27.99
N VAL A 20 0.45 -13.20 -26.80
CA VAL A 20 0.14 -14.54 -26.28
C VAL A 20 -0.82 -15.31 -27.20
N PHE A 21 -1.80 -14.62 -27.77
CA PHE A 21 -2.73 -15.20 -28.74
C PHE A 21 -2.01 -15.69 -30.00
N PHE A 22 -1.12 -14.86 -30.57
CA PHE A 22 -0.35 -15.24 -31.76
C PHE A 22 0.65 -16.38 -31.48
N GLN A 23 1.28 -16.37 -30.30
CA GLN A 23 2.18 -17.44 -29.87
C GLN A 23 1.44 -18.78 -29.77
N ALA A 24 0.24 -18.78 -29.19
CA ALA A 24 -0.58 -19.99 -29.10
C ALA A 24 -1.11 -20.44 -30.47
N LEU A 25 -1.68 -19.51 -31.26
CA LEU A 25 -2.35 -19.82 -32.52
C LEU A 25 -1.38 -20.19 -33.64
N SER A 26 -0.42 -19.31 -33.93
CA SER A 26 0.54 -19.44 -35.03
C SER A 26 1.79 -20.19 -34.61
N GLY A 27 2.33 -19.88 -33.42
CA GLY A 27 3.53 -20.52 -32.89
C GLY A 27 3.28 -21.90 -32.30
N GLY A 28 2.02 -22.26 -32.05
CA GLY A 28 1.67 -23.55 -31.46
C GLY A 28 1.98 -23.66 -29.96
N ALA A 29 2.37 -22.58 -29.29
CA ALA A 29 2.78 -22.58 -27.89
C ALA A 29 1.76 -23.28 -26.99
N GLU A 30 2.16 -24.35 -26.33
CA GLU A 30 1.33 -25.14 -25.41
C GLU A 30 1.45 -24.63 -23.97
N VAL A 31 2.60 -24.03 -23.65
CA VAL A 31 2.88 -23.34 -22.40
C VAL A 31 3.26 -21.90 -22.70
N ILE A 32 2.67 -20.96 -21.97
CA ILE A 32 3.01 -19.54 -22.01
C ILE A 32 3.68 -19.20 -20.69
N ILE A 33 4.91 -18.70 -20.76
CA ILE A 33 5.61 -18.11 -19.62
C ILE A 33 5.45 -16.60 -19.72
N ASN A 34 4.85 -15.98 -18.70
CA ASN A 34 4.76 -14.53 -18.58
C ASN A 34 5.68 -14.06 -17.44
N ILE A 35 6.66 -13.23 -17.78
CA ILE A 35 7.59 -12.63 -16.83
C ILE A 35 7.07 -11.23 -16.48
N SER A 36 6.75 -11.00 -15.21
CA SER A 36 6.01 -9.82 -14.77
C SER A 36 6.71 -9.05 -13.66
N SER A 37 6.48 -7.75 -13.66
CA SER A 37 6.74 -6.84 -12.54
C SER A 37 5.47 -6.03 -12.32
N SER A 38 4.42 -6.72 -11.89
CA SER A 38 3.08 -6.18 -11.71
C SER A 38 2.94 -5.69 -10.27
N PRO A 39 2.83 -4.37 -10.04
CA PRO A 39 2.75 -3.83 -8.69
C PRO A 39 1.41 -4.17 -8.04
N TYR A 40 1.43 -4.30 -6.73
CA TYR A 40 0.28 -4.50 -5.87
C TYR A 40 -0.60 -3.26 -5.80
N HIS A 41 -1.91 -3.49 -5.74
CA HIS A 41 -2.87 -2.64 -5.05
C HIS A 41 -4.00 -3.53 -4.53
N ALA A 42 -4.72 -3.07 -3.51
CA ALA A 42 -5.84 -3.77 -2.92
C ALA A 42 -6.86 -4.16 -3.99
N GLY A 43 -7.33 -5.41 -3.93
CA GLY A 43 -8.30 -5.98 -4.86
C GLY A 43 -7.74 -6.44 -6.22
N LYS A 44 -6.50 -6.08 -6.59
CA LYS A 44 -5.93 -6.42 -7.91
C LYS A 44 -5.87 -7.92 -8.16
N ARG A 45 -5.57 -8.70 -7.11
CA ARG A 45 -5.40 -10.16 -7.18
C ARG A 45 -6.56 -10.85 -7.88
N HIS A 46 -7.80 -10.60 -7.46
CA HIS A 46 -8.99 -11.23 -8.03
C HIS A 46 -9.14 -10.96 -9.53
N TRP A 47 -8.85 -9.72 -9.95
CA TRP A 47 -8.90 -9.34 -11.35
C TRP A 47 -7.78 -10.00 -12.16
N ARG A 48 -6.55 -10.02 -11.62
CA ARG A 48 -5.40 -10.71 -12.22
C ARG A 48 -5.67 -12.20 -12.41
N GLU A 49 -6.14 -12.90 -11.38
CA GLU A 49 -6.43 -14.33 -11.44
C GLU A 49 -7.50 -14.65 -12.50
N ARG A 50 -8.61 -13.88 -12.49
CA ARG A 50 -9.67 -14.05 -13.49
C ARG A 50 -9.12 -13.84 -14.90
N MET A 51 -8.39 -12.75 -15.12
CA MET A 51 -7.81 -12.42 -16.42
C MET A 51 -6.86 -13.53 -16.91
N LEU A 52 -5.94 -13.99 -16.06
CA LEU A 52 -4.98 -15.04 -16.41
C LEU A 52 -5.66 -16.38 -16.72
N GLY A 53 -6.63 -16.79 -15.90
CA GLY A 53 -7.43 -17.99 -16.17
C GLY A 53 -8.18 -17.91 -17.50
N THR A 54 -8.81 -16.77 -17.78
CA THR A 54 -9.45 -16.50 -19.08
C THR A 54 -8.43 -16.59 -20.23
N ARG A 55 -7.23 -16.01 -20.11
CA ARG A 55 -6.20 -16.09 -21.14
C ARG A 55 -5.71 -17.52 -21.39
N ALA A 56 -5.61 -18.34 -20.35
CA ALA A 56 -5.24 -19.74 -20.49
C ALA A 56 -6.32 -20.53 -21.27
N ALA A 57 -7.59 -20.35 -20.89
CA ALA A 57 -8.74 -20.98 -21.53
C ALA A 57 -8.96 -20.55 -22.99
N ASP A 58 -8.89 -19.24 -23.27
CA ASP A 58 -9.11 -18.67 -24.60
C ASP A 58 -8.06 -19.14 -25.61
N ASN A 59 -6.80 -19.28 -25.16
CA ASN A 59 -5.69 -19.69 -26.00
C ASN A 59 -5.48 -21.21 -26.03
N THR A 60 -6.21 -21.94 -25.17
CA THR A 60 -6.01 -23.37 -24.88
C THR A 60 -4.53 -23.64 -24.71
N ALA A 61 -3.95 -23.03 -23.69
CA ALA A 61 -2.54 -23.13 -23.34
C ALA A 61 -2.39 -23.01 -21.82
N ILE A 62 -1.40 -23.70 -21.26
CA ILE A 62 -1.01 -23.56 -19.86
C ILE A 62 -0.35 -22.19 -19.70
N VAL A 63 -0.70 -21.43 -18.67
CA VAL A 63 -0.12 -20.10 -18.39
C VAL A 63 0.64 -20.15 -17.08
N ALA A 64 1.97 -19.93 -17.13
CA ALA A 64 2.83 -19.73 -15.98
C ALA A 64 3.15 -18.23 -15.84
N TYR A 65 2.52 -17.59 -14.87
CA TYR A 65 2.70 -16.18 -14.53
C TYR A 65 3.72 -16.03 -13.40
N ASN A 66 4.90 -15.50 -13.72
CA ASN A 66 5.97 -15.27 -12.75
C ASN A 66 6.08 -13.77 -12.44
N ASN A 67 5.81 -13.38 -11.21
CA ASN A 67 5.81 -11.97 -10.81
C ASN A 67 6.94 -11.66 -9.84
N LEU A 68 7.48 -10.44 -9.95
CA LEU A 68 8.40 -9.87 -8.98
C LEU A 68 7.77 -9.83 -7.58
N VAL A 69 8.60 -9.97 -6.54
CA VAL A 69 8.24 -9.70 -5.15
C VAL A 69 9.28 -8.78 -4.51
N GLY A 70 8.82 -7.90 -3.63
CA GLY A 70 9.64 -6.88 -2.97
C GLY A 70 9.11 -5.47 -3.19
N ALA A 71 9.65 -4.48 -2.50
CA ALA A 71 9.27 -3.08 -2.68
C ALA A 71 10.39 -2.24 -3.32
N GLN A 72 10.00 -1.24 -4.09
CA GLN A 72 10.87 -0.26 -4.72
C GLN A 72 10.21 1.12 -4.67
N ASP A 73 10.85 2.07 -3.99
CA ASP A 73 10.30 3.38 -3.67
C ASP A 73 8.90 3.27 -3.03
N GLU A 74 7.86 3.70 -3.75
CA GLU A 74 6.45 3.66 -3.31
C GLU A 74 5.74 2.36 -3.71
N LEU A 75 6.29 1.60 -4.67
CA LEU A 75 5.65 0.42 -5.23
C LEU A 75 6.02 -0.82 -4.44
N VAL A 76 5.03 -1.68 -4.22
CA VAL A 76 5.22 -3.04 -3.69
C VAL A 76 4.84 -4.01 -4.79
N PHE A 77 5.65 -5.03 -4.99
CA PHE A 77 5.35 -6.18 -5.85
C PHE A 77 5.03 -7.36 -4.93
N ASP A 78 3.86 -7.96 -5.13
CA ASP A 78 3.29 -8.95 -4.22
C ASP A 78 3.77 -10.37 -4.48
N GLY A 79 4.56 -10.63 -5.53
CA GLY A 79 4.80 -11.99 -5.99
C GLY A 79 3.46 -12.58 -6.44
N ASP A 80 2.96 -13.57 -5.68
CA ASP A 80 1.72 -14.28 -6.02
C ASP A 80 1.79 -14.83 -7.46
N SER A 81 2.90 -15.52 -7.75
CA SER A 81 3.08 -16.21 -9.04
C SER A 81 2.07 -17.34 -9.17
N LEU A 82 1.52 -17.52 -10.38
CA LEU A 82 0.37 -18.41 -10.62
C LEU A 82 0.64 -19.32 -11.80
N ILE A 83 0.10 -20.54 -11.75
CA ILE A 83 0.08 -21.45 -12.90
C ILE A 83 -1.36 -21.86 -13.16
N PHE A 84 -1.85 -21.67 -14.38
CA PHE A 84 -3.18 -22.08 -14.83
C PHE A 84 -3.07 -23.17 -15.89
N ASN A 85 -3.98 -24.16 -15.86
CA ASN A 85 -4.10 -25.15 -16.92
C ASN A 85 -4.76 -24.56 -18.17
N GLU A 86 -4.85 -25.36 -19.23
CA GLU A 86 -5.47 -24.98 -20.52
C GLU A 86 -6.98 -24.73 -20.46
N ASN A 87 -7.65 -25.06 -19.36
CA ASN A 87 -9.05 -24.78 -19.11
C ASN A 87 -9.25 -23.50 -18.29
N GLY A 88 -8.17 -22.89 -17.79
CA GLY A 88 -8.21 -21.71 -16.94
C GLY A 88 -8.31 -22.02 -15.43
N ASP A 89 -8.14 -23.28 -15.02
CA ASP A 89 -8.13 -23.66 -13.61
C ASP A 89 -6.74 -23.43 -13.00
N LEU A 90 -6.72 -22.94 -11.76
CA LEU A 90 -5.48 -22.69 -11.02
C LEU A 90 -4.83 -24.01 -10.60
N LEU A 91 -3.61 -24.26 -11.09
CA LEU A 91 -2.79 -25.41 -10.72
C LEU A 91 -1.90 -25.11 -9.51
N ALA A 92 -1.22 -23.96 -9.51
CA ALA A 92 -0.25 -23.59 -8.48
C ALA A 92 -0.33 -22.11 -8.12
N ARG A 93 -0.04 -21.78 -6.84
CA ARG A 93 0.10 -20.42 -6.33
C ARG A 93 1.38 -20.31 -5.49
N GLY A 94 2.16 -19.27 -5.75
CA GLY A 94 3.29 -18.86 -4.92
C GLY A 94 2.86 -17.98 -3.74
N LYS A 95 3.72 -17.86 -2.73
CA LYS A 95 3.48 -17.00 -1.57
C LYS A 95 3.26 -15.54 -1.98
N GLN A 96 2.36 -14.88 -1.27
CA GLN A 96 2.18 -13.43 -1.37
C GLN A 96 3.22 -12.74 -0.47
N PHE A 97 3.82 -11.66 -0.97
CA PHE A 97 4.77 -10.79 -0.27
C PHE A 97 6.04 -11.48 0.27
N GLN A 98 6.36 -12.69 -0.25
CA GLN A 98 7.55 -13.45 0.11
C GLN A 98 8.19 -14.05 -1.14
N GLU A 99 9.53 -14.16 -1.12
CA GLU A 99 10.27 -14.87 -2.16
C GLU A 99 10.01 -16.39 -2.10
N GLU A 100 9.74 -16.99 -3.25
CA GLU A 100 9.52 -18.43 -3.38
C GLU A 100 9.87 -18.91 -4.79
N LEU A 101 10.43 -20.12 -4.88
CA LEU A 101 10.54 -20.87 -6.13
C LEU A 101 9.34 -21.82 -6.26
N VAL A 102 8.42 -21.50 -7.17
CA VAL A 102 7.26 -22.37 -7.46
C VAL A 102 7.66 -23.42 -8.51
N VAL A 103 7.43 -24.70 -8.19
CA VAL A 103 7.72 -25.83 -9.08
C VAL A 103 6.44 -26.63 -9.30
N ALA A 104 6.13 -26.96 -10.56
CA ALA A 104 4.98 -27.77 -10.94
C ALA A 104 5.29 -28.63 -12.17
N ASP A 105 4.78 -29.86 -12.18
CA ASP A 105 4.75 -30.72 -13.36
C ASP A 105 3.50 -30.40 -14.20
N LEU A 106 3.66 -30.28 -15.51
CA LEU A 106 2.60 -29.85 -16.44
C LEU A 106 2.18 -30.99 -17.37
N ASP A 107 0.88 -31.29 -17.44
CA ASP A 107 0.32 -32.21 -18.46
C ASP A 107 0.19 -31.46 -19.80
N VAL A 108 1.26 -31.41 -20.58
CA VAL A 108 1.23 -30.73 -21.89
C VAL A 108 0.36 -31.48 -22.91
N GLU A 109 0.16 -32.79 -22.73
CA GLU A 109 -0.68 -33.58 -23.64
C GLU A 109 -2.17 -33.24 -23.50
N SER A 110 -2.63 -32.72 -22.35
CA SER A 110 -4.00 -32.22 -22.20
C SER A 110 -4.29 -31.05 -23.15
N VAL A 111 -3.30 -30.17 -23.35
CA VAL A 111 -3.39 -29.03 -24.29
C VAL A 111 -3.68 -29.52 -25.71
N PHE A 112 -2.96 -30.53 -26.18
CA PHE A 112 -3.18 -31.12 -27.50
C PHE A 112 -4.58 -31.73 -27.62
N ARG A 113 -4.99 -32.52 -26.62
CA ARG A 113 -6.33 -33.15 -26.58
C ARG A 113 -7.44 -32.09 -26.63
N GLN A 114 -7.33 -31.03 -25.83
CA GLN A 114 -8.33 -29.96 -25.78
C GLN A 114 -8.42 -29.20 -27.12
N ARG A 115 -7.28 -28.92 -27.77
CA ARG A 115 -7.23 -28.26 -29.08
C ARG A 115 -7.89 -29.06 -30.20
N LEU A 116 -7.90 -30.40 -30.14
CA LEU A 116 -8.59 -31.23 -31.15
C LEU A 116 -10.10 -30.99 -31.14
N HIS A 117 -10.65 -30.72 -29.95
CA HIS A 117 -12.07 -30.51 -29.71
C HIS A 117 -12.49 -29.03 -29.75
N ASP A 118 -11.56 -28.09 -29.86
CA ASP A 118 -11.86 -26.65 -29.95
C ASP A 118 -12.09 -26.19 -31.41
N PRO A 119 -13.33 -25.91 -31.83
CA PRO A 119 -13.63 -25.44 -33.19
C PRO A 119 -13.13 -24.02 -33.46
N ARG A 120 -12.95 -23.16 -32.43
CA ARG A 120 -12.61 -21.73 -32.56
C ARG A 120 -11.27 -21.55 -33.27
N ARG A 121 -10.30 -22.40 -32.93
CA ARG A 121 -8.95 -22.37 -33.53
C ARG A 121 -8.95 -22.60 -35.04
N ARG A 122 -9.81 -23.49 -35.55
CA ARG A 122 -9.88 -23.78 -36.99
C ARG A 122 -10.32 -22.55 -37.78
N GLN A 123 -11.32 -21.83 -37.25
CA GLN A 123 -11.80 -20.59 -37.82
C GLN A 123 -10.76 -19.47 -37.73
N GLN A 124 -10.08 -19.33 -36.59
CA GLN A 124 -9.07 -18.29 -36.37
C GLN A 124 -7.83 -18.47 -37.27
N LYS A 125 -7.33 -19.70 -37.45
CA LYS A 125 -6.21 -19.99 -38.37
C LYS A 125 -6.54 -19.66 -39.82
N PHE A 126 -7.79 -19.82 -40.23
CA PHE A 126 -8.21 -19.49 -41.59
C PHE A 126 -8.14 -17.98 -41.87
N ASN A 127 -8.36 -17.15 -40.85
CA ASN A 127 -8.46 -15.70 -40.97
C ASN A 127 -7.16 -14.94 -40.68
N ARG A 128 -6.16 -15.55 -40.03
CA ARG A 128 -4.92 -14.89 -39.61
C ARG A 128 -3.72 -15.84 -39.78
N ILE A 129 -2.84 -15.52 -40.72
CA ILE A 129 -1.60 -16.28 -40.98
C ILE A 129 -0.42 -15.31 -40.83
N THR A 130 -0.06 -14.99 -39.59
CA THR A 130 1.25 -14.40 -39.30
C THR A 130 2.16 -15.53 -38.85
N PRO A 131 3.24 -15.85 -39.58
CA PRO A 131 4.21 -16.85 -39.15
C PRO A 131 4.85 -16.44 -37.82
N ALA A 132 5.01 -17.39 -36.91
CA ALA A 132 5.79 -17.20 -35.69
C ALA A 132 7.15 -17.87 -35.86
N GLU A 133 8.22 -17.22 -35.39
CA GLU A 133 9.56 -17.82 -35.35
C GLU A 133 9.63 -18.87 -34.24
N ILE A 134 10.15 -20.06 -34.57
CA ILE A 134 10.28 -21.18 -33.63
C ILE A 134 11.76 -21.55 -33.53
N PHE A 135 12.30 -21.48 -32.32
CA PHE A 135 13.69 -21.82 -32.04
C PHE A 135 13.76 -23.21 -31.39
N PRO A 136 14.37 -24.21 -32.04
CA PRO A 136 14.53 -25.53 -31.45
C PRO A 136 15.62 -25.48 -30.37
N ILE A 137 15.25 -25.80 -29.13
CA ILE A 137 16.20 -25.92 -28.02
C ILE A 137 16.54 -27.40 -27.84
N SER A 138 17.82 -27.74 -27.95
CA SER A 138 18.29 -29.12 -27.71
C SER A 138 18.60 -29.34 -26.23
N GLY A 139 18.07 -30.44 -25.66
CA GLY A 139 18.31 -30.81 -24.27
C GLY A 139 17.84 -32.22 -23.99
N ARG A 140 18.54 -32.93 -23.07
CA ARG A 140 18.06 -34.22 -22.56
C ARG A 140 16.97 -33.95 -21.52
N ALA A 141 15.73 -34.20 -21.87
CA ALA A 141 14.65 -34.30 -20.90
C ALA A 141 14.97 -35.47 -19.95
N ARG A 142 15.24 -35.16 -18.67
CA ARG A 142 15.22 -36.20 -17.63
C ARG A 142 13.76 -36.51 -17.34
N ARG A 143 13.36 -37.79 -17.44
CA ARG A 143 12.09 -38.23 -16.85
C ARG A 143 12.29 -38.23 -15.34
N HIS A 144 11.68 -37.26 -14.67
CA HIS A 144 11.58 -37.28 -13.22
C HIS A 144 10.38 -38.16 -12.83
N SER A 145 10.48 -38.90 -11.72
CA SER A 145 9.31 -39.46 -11.06
C SER A 145 8.35 -38.32 -10.74
N ALA A 146 7.03 -38.57 -10.79
CA ALA A 146 6.00 -37.57 -10.47
C ALA A 146 6.41 -36.78 -9.21
N LEU A 147 6.66 -35.48 -9.36
CA LEU A 147 6.94 -34.62 -8.22
C LEU A 147 5.63 -34.34 -7.48
N ALA A 148 5.75 -33.93 -6.22
CA ALA A 148 4.59 -33.70 -5.35
C ALA A 148 3.59 -32.70 -5.98
N ALA A 149 2.32 -32.80 -5.56
CA ALA A 149 1.26 -31.92 -6.00
C ALA A 149 1.67 -30.44 -5.95
N ALA A 150 1.26 -29.68 -6.97
CA ALA A 150 1.54 -28.26 -7.06
C ALA A 150 1.16 -27.52 -5.78
N SER A 151 2.03 -26.65 -5.30
CA SER A 151 1.78 -25.81 -4.11
C SER A 151 0.56 -24.92 -4.38
N GLN A 152 -0.53 -25.16 -3.65
CA GLN A 152 -1.69 -24.27 -3.58
C GLN A 152 -1.66 -23.54 -2.24
N ARG A 153 -0.94 -22.42 -2.18
CA ARG A 153 -0.97 -21.53 -1.02
C ARG A 153 -2.36 -20.92 -0.85
N GLU A 154 -2.81 -20.75 0.39
CA GLU A 154 -4.02 -19.98 0.67
C GLU A 154 -3.75 -18.50 0.40
N ALA A 155 -4.72 -17.85 -0.25
CA ALA A 155 -4.67 -16.41 -0.44
C ALA A 155 -5.01 -15.68 0.85
N LEU A 156 -4.32 -14.58 1.11
CA LEU A 156 -4.59 -13.69 2.22
C LEU A 156 -5.96 -13.00 2.03
N SER A 157 -6.57 -12.64 3.15
CA SER A 157 -7.69 -11.69 3.16
C SER A 157 -7.22 -10.32 2.68
N GLU A 158 -8.16 -9.46 2.25
CA GLU A 158 -7.84 -8.10 1.78
C GLU A 158 -7.05 -7.29 2.84
N ASP A 159 -7.48 -7.33 4.10
CA ASP A 159 -6.74 -6.69 5.20
C ASP A 159 -5.33 -7.28 5.36
N GLY A 160 -5.19 -8.60 5.19
CA GLY A 160 -3.89 -9.28 5.24
C GLY A 160 -2.97 -8.89 4.09
N GLU A 161 -3.51 -8.74 2.87
CA GLU A 161 -2.75 -8.27 1.71
C GLU A 161 -2.26 -6.84 1.92
N ILE A 162 -3.14 -5.93 2.35
CA ILE A 162 -2.77 -4.54 2.63
C ILE A 162 -1.71 -4.50 3.74
N TYR A 163 -1.92 -5.22 4.85
CA TYR A 163 -0.96 -5.24 5.95
C TYR A 163 0.42 -5.74 5.51
N GLN A 164 0.48 -6.87 4.79
CA GLN A 164 1.74 -7.43 4.30
C GLN A 164 2.42 -6.54 3.27
N ALA A 165 1.66 -5.81 2.44
CA ALA A 165 2.22 -4.82 1.53
C ALA A 165 2.89 -3.67 2.32
N LEU A 166 2.26 -3.17 3.39
CA LEU A 166 2.83 -2.13 4.25
C LEU A 166 4.08 -2.61 4.97
N VAL A 167 4.08 -3.85 5.49
CA VAL A 167 5.23 -4.48 6.14
C VAL A 167 6.39 -4.66 5.16
N LEU A 168 6.15 -5.26 3.99
CA LEU A 168 7.16 -5.47 2.96
C LEU A 168 7.72 -4.13 2.45
N GLY A 169 6.84 -3.16 2.18
CA GLY A 169 7.20 -1.81 1.77
C GLY A 169 8.12 -1.12 2.76
N THR A 170 7.77 -1.16 4.05
CA THR A 170 8.57 -0.57 5.12
C THR A 170 9.92 -1.28 5.27
N ARG A 171 9.92 -2.62 5.31
CA ARG A 171 11.14 -3.43 5.46
C ARG A 171 12.13 -3.15 4.33
N ASP A 172 11.68 -3.26 3.09
CA ASP A 172 12.55 -3.12 1.93
C ASP A 172 13.05 -1.69 1.79
N TYR A 173 12.22 -0.67 2.05
CA TYR A 173 12.68 0.72 2.01
C TYR A 173 13.78 0.98 3.04
N VAL A 174 13.60 0.53 4.28
CA VAL A 174 14.58 0.69 5.35
C VAL A 174 15.88 -0.04 5.01
N LEU A 175 15.80 -1.33 4.71
CA LEU A 175 16.97 -2.19 4.54
C LEU A 175 17.74 -1.91 3.24
N LYS A 176 17.04 -1.68 2.11
CA LYS A 176 17.70 -1.39 0.82
C LYS A 176 18.42 -0.04 0.81
N ASN A 177 17.99 0.90 1.65
CA ASN A 177 18.66 2.19 1.84
C ASN A 177 19.71 2.16 2.96
N GLY A 178 20.01 0.99 3.54
CA GLY A 178 21.08 0.81 4.54
C GLY A 178 20.71 1.25 5.96
N PHE A 179 19.46 1.64 6.22
CA PHE A 179 18.98 1.88 7.57
C PHE A 179 18.79 0.54 8.31
N LYS A 180 19.03 0.55 9.61
CA LYS A 180 18.86 -0.64 10.48
C LYS A 180 17.80 -0.45 11.56
N LYS A 181 17.54 0.80 11.95
CA LYS A 181 16.66 1.17 13.05
C LYS A 181 15.78 2.33 12.62
N VAL A 182 14.54 2.36 13.13
CA VAL A 182 13.57 3.42 12.84
C VAL A 182 13.15 4.14 14.13
N VAL A 183 12.70 5.38 13.97
CA VAL A 183 12.13 6.20 15.03
C VAL A 183 10.80 6.78 14.58
N LEU A 184 9.82 6.82 15.47
CA LEU A 184 8.51 7.42 15.21
C LEU A 184 7.94 8.09 16.46
N GLY A 185 7.13 9.13 16.24
CA GLY A 185 6.37 9.77 17.31
C GLY A 185 5.17 8.90 17.71
N LEU A 186 4.99 8.64 19.00
CA LEU A 186 3.79 7.99 19.53
C LEU A 186 2.89 9.07 20.16
N SER A 187 1.73 9.31 19.54
CA SER A 187 0.76 10.30 19.99
C SER A 187 -0.31 9.73 20.93
N GLY A 188 -0.32 8.41 21.10
CA GLY A 188 -1.44 7.67 21.68
C GLY A 188 -2.60 7.46 20.70
N GLY A 189 -2.51 7.99 19.47
CA GLY A 189 -3.50 7.81 18.41
C GLY A 189 -3.27 6.55 17.56
N ILE A 190 -4.32 6.12 16.88
CA ILE A 190 -4.36 4.86 16.11
C ILE A 190 -3.34 4.79 14.97
N ASP A 191 -3.06 5.90 14.27
CA ASP A 191 -2.15 5.87 13.10
C ASP A 191 -0.71 5.60 13.54
N SER A 192 -0.26 6.24 14.61
CA SER A 192 1.06 5.99 15.20
C SER A 192 1.17 4.57 15.77
N ALA A 193 0.07 4.04 16.35
CA ALA A 193 0.03 2.68 16.87
C ALA A 193 0.12 1.61 15.78
N LEU A 194 -0.64 1.79 14.69
CA LEU A 194 -0.56 0.91 13.52
C LEU A 194 0.82 0.98 12.86
N THR A 195 1.38 2.19 12.71
CA THR A 195 2.73 2.38 12.16
C THR A 195 3.78 1.66 13.02
N ALA A 196 3.67 1.71 14.34
CA ALA A 196 4.56 0.97 15.25
C ALA A 196 4.44 -0.55 15.06
N CYS A 197 3.22 -1.09 14.91
CA CYS A 197 3.00 -2.51 14.65
C CYS A 197 3.64 -2.96 13.33
N ILE A 198 3.43 -2.19 12.25
CA ILE A 198 4.02 -2.46 10.94
C ILE A 198 5.56 -2.40 11.01
N ALA A 199 6.12 -1.40 11.71
CA ALA A 199 7.56 -1.26 11.87
C ALA A 199 8.18 -2.45 12.63
N VAL A 200 7.52 -2.94 13.67
CA VAL A 200 7.96 -4.12 14.44
C VAL A 200 7.94 -5.37 13.57
N ASP A 201 6.88 -5.59 12.79
CA ASP A 201 6.78 -6.76 11.92
C ASP A 201 7.75 -6.68 10.73
N ALA A 202 8.12 -5.48 10.31
CA ALA A 202 9.08 -5.23 9.26
C ALA A 202 10.54 -5.45 9.70
N LEU A 203 10.88 -5.06 10.94
CA LEU A 203 12.28 -4.88 11.37
C LEU A 203 12.67 -5.59 12.67
N GLY A 204 11.72 -6.11 13.43
CA GLY A 204 11.93 -6.56 14.82
C GLY A 204 11.82 -5.42 15.82
N SER A 205 11.38 -5.72 17.04
CA SER A 205 11.08 -4.70 18.06
C SER A 205 12.32 -3.98 18.58
N GLU A 206 13.48 -4.64 18.58
CA GLU A 206 14.79 -4.09 18.92
C GLU A 206 15.24 -2.98 17.96
N ASN A 207 14.66 -2.94 16.75
CA ASN A 207 14.97 -1.98 15.70
C ASN A 207 13.93 -0.84 15.58
N VAL A 208 13.06 -0.68 16.58
CA VAL A 208 12.03 0.36 16.60
C VAL A 208 12.11 1.18 17.89
N VAL A 209 12.15 2.52 17.76
CA VAL A 209 12.11 3.46 18.89
C VAL A 209 10.87 4.34 18.81
N GLY A 210 9.99 4.24 19.82
CA GLY A 210 8.86 5.15 19.98
C GLY A 210 9.24 6.38 20.81
N VAL A 211 8.85 7.58 20.36
CA VAL A 211 9.13 8.83 21.08
C VAL A 211 7.83 9.51 21.48
N LEU A 212 7.60 9.64 22.79
CA LEU A 212 6.50 10.39 23.37
C LEU A 212 6.95 11.84 23.54
N MET A 213 6.17 12.78 23.00
CA MET A 213 6.53 14.21 22.97
C MET A 213 5.40 15.09 23.54
N PRO A 214 5.12 15.00 24.86
CA PRO A 214 3.99 15.70 25.46
C PRO A 214 4.15 17.22 25.45
N SER A 215 3.02 17.90 25.37
CA SER A 215 2.87 19.33 25.68
C SER A 215 1.88 19.53 26.84
N GLU A 216 1.62 20.79 27.21
CA GLU A 216 0.58 21.17 28.18
C GLU A 216 -0.83 20.63 27.86
N PHE A 217 -1.10 20.28 26.59
CA PHE A 217 -2.40 19.77 26.16
C PHE A 217 -2.47 18.24 26.11
N SER A 218 -1.34 17.55 26.25
CA SER A 218 -1.30 16.09 26.17
C SER A 218 -1.98 15.44 27.37
N SER A 219 -2.91 14.53 27.10
CA SER A 219 -3.66 13.86 28.16
C SER A 219 -2.81 12.78 28.85
N ARG A 220 -3.02 12.57 30.16
CA ARG A 220 -2.41 11.45 30.88
C ARG A 220 -2.79 10.09 30.26
N GLY A 221 -3.99 10.00 29.69
CA GLY A 221 -4.47 8.82 28.96
C GLY A 221 -3.63 8.52 27.73
N SER A 222 -3.42 9.48 26.84
CA SER A 222 -2.64 9.28 25.61
C SER A 222 -1.16 8.90 25.86
N LEU A 223 -0.58 9.40 26.96
CA LEU A 223 0.74 8.95 27.42
C LEU A 223 0.72 7.50 27.90
N ALA A 224 -0.22 7.14 28.78
CA ALA A 224 -0.37 5.76 29.27
C ALA A 224 -0.65 4.76 28.14
N ASP A 225 -1.48 5.14 27.17
CA ASP A 225 -1.80 4.35 25.98
C ASP A 225 -0.53 4.06 25.16
N SER A 226 0.32 5.07 24.96
CA SER A 226 1.59 4.95 24.22
C SER A 226 2.60 4.09 24.97
N GLU A 227 2.66 4.22 26.30
CA GLU A 227 3.49 3.37 27.16
C GLU A 227 3.03 1.91 27.11
N GLN A 228 1.71 1.67 27.16
CA GLN A 228 1.15 0.32 27.08
C GLN A 228 1.38 -0.31 25.71
N LEU A 229 1.19 0.45 24.63
CA LEU A 229 1.54 0.03 23.28
C LEU A 229 3.02 -0.37 23.20
N GLY A 230 3.92 0.47 23.72
CA GLY A 230 5.35 0.18 23.70
C GLY A 230 5.70 -1.11 24.45
N LYS A 231 5.08 -1.36 25.60
CA LYS A 231 5.20 -2.63 26.36
C LYS A 231 4.67 -3.82 25.56
N ASN A 232 3.49 -3.70 24.95
CA ASN A 232 2.87 -4.77 24.16
C ASN A 232 3.71 -5.18 22.94
N LEU A 233 4.43 -4.22 22.37
CA LEU A 233 5.28 -4.40 21.20
C LEU A 233 6.74 -4.72 21.55
N GLY A 234 7.18 -4.49 22.79
CA GLY A 234 8.57 -4.70 23.21
C GLY A 234 9.55 -3.72 22.56
N ILE A 235 9.11 -2.49 22.29
CA ILE A 235 9.93 -1.43 21.67
C ILE A 235 10.54 -0.50 22.72
N GLU A 236 11.67 0.12 22.37
CA GLU A 236 12.28 1.17 23.19
C GLU A 236 11.40 2.43 23.17
N LEU A 237 11.21 3.05 24.35
CA LEU A 237 10.46 4.30 24.48
C LEU A 237 11.36 5.42 25.02
N LEU A 238 11.30 6.57 24.36
CA LEU A 238 11.89 7.83 24.84
C LEU A 238 10.77 8.83 25.12
N THR A 239 10.90 9.61 26.20
CA THR A 239 9.96 10.69 26.50
C THR A 239 10.70 12.02 26.53
N ILE A 240 10.36 12.91 25.61
CA ILE A 240 11.01 14.22 25.45
C ILE A 240 9.92 15.28 25.31
N SER A 241 9.64 15.99 26.41
CA SER A 241 8.62 17.05 26.42
C SER A 241 8.96 18.19 25.45
N ILE A 242 7.94 18.72 24.77
CA ILE A 242 8.08 19.91 23.93
C ILE A 242 7.78 21.21 24.67
N GLN A 243 7.35 21.11 25.94
CA GLN A 243 6.81 22.22 26.72
C GLN A 243 7.74 23.43 26.75
N ASP A 244 9.00 23.24 27.15
CA ASP A 244 9.94 24.35 27.33
C ASP A 244 10.28 25.02 25.99
N VAL A 245 10.46 24.23 24.93
CA VAL A 245 10.74 24.75 23.58
C VAL A 245 9.51 25.49 23.03
N PHE A 246 8.30 24.99 23.28
CA PHE A 246 7.08 25.67 22.90
C PHE A 246 6.90 27.01 23.64
N HIS A 247 7.22 27.05 24.93
CA HIS A 247 7.23 28.28 25.72
C HIS A 247 8.26 29.29 25.20
N ALA A 248 9.45 28.81 24.84
CA ALA A 248 10.49 29.64 24.23
C ALA A 248 10.01 30.25 22.91
N PHE A 249 9.43 29.45 21.99
CA PHE A 249 8.86 29.96 20.73
C PHE A 249 7.78 31.02 20.96
N LYS A 250 6.81 30.76 21.86
CA LYS A 250 5.76 31.73 22.21
C LYS A 250 6.35 33.04 22.74
N THR A 251 7.40 32.94 23.54
CA THR A 251 8.08 34.11 24.13
C THR A 251 8.79 34.93 23.06
N THR A 252 9.56 34.28 22.20
CA THR A 252 10.32 34.92 21.11
C THR A 252 9.39 35.56 20.08
N LEU A 253 8.28 34.92 19.73
CA LEU A 253 7.33 35.40 18.73
C LEU A 253 6.31 36.42 19.28
N LYS A 254 6.26 36.63 20.60
CA LYS A 254 5.28 37.49 21.28
C LYS A 254 5.19 38.89 20.68
N ALA A 255 6.33 39.51 20.35
CA ALA A 255 6.36 40.85 19.77
C ALA A 255 5.79 40.86 18.34
N GLY A 256 6.08 39.83 17.54
CA GLY A 256 5.57 39.66 16.17
C GLY A 256 4.08 39.34 16.12
N PHE A 257 3.55 38.67 17.15
CA PHE A 257 2.12 38.31 17.27
C PHE A 257 1.30 39.31 18.07
N LYS A 258 1.82 40.52 18.32
CA LYS A 258 1.16 41.51 19.17
C LYS A 258 -0.26 41.83 18.66
N GLY A 259 -1.26 41.56 19.51
CA GLY A 259 -2.67 41.82 19.20
C GLY A 259 -3.37 40.70 18.40
N ALA A 260 -2.64 39.68 17.96
CA ALA A 260 -3.24 38.48 17.37
C ALA A 260 -3.79 37.55 18.46
N LYS A 261 -4.89 36.86 18.15
CA LYS A 261 -5.41 35.76 18.98
C LYS A 261 -4.72 34.47 18.56
N ALA A 262 -4.56 33.54 19.49
CA ALA A 262 -4.06 32.21 19.18
C ALA A 262 -4.96 31.51 18.16
N ASP A 263 -4.35 30.81 17.21
CA ASP A 263 -5.01 30.07 16.14
C ASP A 263 -4.22 28.81 15.76
N VAL A 264 -4.41 28.31 14.53
CA VAL A 264 -3.68 27.14 14.00
C VAL A 264 -2.16 27.32 14.03
N THR A 265 -1.66 28.55 14.16
CA THR A 265 -0.23 28.86 14.25
C THR A 265 0.41 28.20 15.46
N GLU A 266 -0.18 28.33 16.66
CA GLU A 266 0.34 27.71 17.89
C GLU A 266 0.25 26.18 17.85
N GLU A 267 -0.81 25.63 17.26
CA GLU A 267 -0.96 24.18 17.02
C GLU A 267 0.17 23.67 16.11
N ASN A 268 0.41 24.37 14.99
CA ASN A 268 1.46 24.02 14.03
C ASN A 268 2.88 24.15 14.61
N LEU A 269 3.13 25.10 15.52
CA LEU A 269 4.42 25.22 16.21
C LEU A 269 4.74 23.95 17.01
N GLN A 270 3.76 23.43 17.76
CA GLN A 270 3.93 22.17 18.50
C GLN A 270 4.28 21.01 17.58
N ALA A 271 3.55 20.85 16.47
CA ALA A 271 3.83 19.80 15.48
C ALA A 271 5.25 19.91 14.91
N ARG A 272 5.72 21.13 14.57
CA ARG A 272 7.07 21.36 14.05
C ARG A 272 8.18 21.09 15.06
N ILE A 273 7.95 21.38 16.35
CA ILE A 273 8.92 21.03 17.41
C ILE A 273 9.09 19.50 17.46
N ARG A 274 7.97 18.75 17.42
CA ARG A 274 8.00 17.28 17.39
C ARG A 274 8.74 16.73 16.17
N GLY A 275 8.44 17.25 14.97
CA GLY A 275 9.17 16.90 13.75
C GLY A 275 10.68 17.17 13.87
N THR A 276 11.04 18.32 14.45
CA THR A 276 12.44 18.70 14.68
C THR A 276 13.15 17.74 15.64
N TYR A 277 12.50 17.30 16.72
CA TYR A 277 13.06 16.32 17.65
C TYR A 277 13.32 14.98 16.98
N LEU A 278 12.35 14.45 16.23
CA LEU A 278 12.51 13.18 15.51
C LEU A 278 13.65 13.25 14.48
N MET A 279 13.72 14.36 13.73
CA MET A 279 14.81 14.57 12.77
C MET A 279 16.17 14.72 13.49
N ALA A 280 16.24 15.39 14.63
CA ALA A 280 17.47 15.50 15.42
C ALA A 280 17.96 14.14 15.93
N LEU A 281 17.05 13.28 16.40
CA LEU A 281 17.36 11.89 16.78
C LEU A 281 17.86 11.09 15.57
N SER A 282 17.17 11.22 14.44
CA SER A 282 17.59 10.62 13.17
C SER A 282 19.00 11.04 12.76
N ASN A 283 19.31 12.34 12.80
CA ASN A 283 20.65 12.85 12.48
C ASN A 283 21.71 12.35 13.46
N LYS A 284 21.37 12.22 14.75
CA LYS A 284 22.32 11.79 15.78
C LYS A 284 22.66 10.30 15.69
N PHE A 285 21.66 9.47 15.44
CA PHE A 285 21.77 8.01 15.56
C PHE A 285 21.69 7.27 14.23
N GLY A 286 21.43 7.97 13.12
CA GLY A 286 21.27 7.37 11.79
C GLY A 286 19.99 6.55 11.63
N TRP A 287 18.96 6.83 12.42
CA TRP A 287 17.66 6.14 12.36
C TRP A 287 16.77 6.76 11.29
N LEU A 288 15.94 5.96 10.62
CA LEU A 288 14.94 6.50 9.69
C LEU A 288 13.70 6.96 10.46
N VAL A 289 13.26 8.20 10.22
CA VAL A 289 11.99 8.69 10.78
C VAL A 289 10.82 8.15 9.94
N LEU A 290 9.90 7.43 10.59
CA LEU A 290 8.63 7.03 9.98
C LEU A 290 7.54 8.06 10.34
N SER A 291 6.93 8.69 9.33
CA SER A 291 5.75 9.52 9.55
C SER A 291 4.48 8.69 9.51
N THR A 292 3.47 9.15 10.25
CA THR A 292 2.27 8.36 10.58
C THR A 292 1.00 8.90 9.92
N GLY A 293 1.12 9.92 9.06
CA GLY A 293 -0.04 10.53 8.40
C GLY A 293 -0.71 9.58 7.42
N ASN A 294 -2.04 9.50 7.47
CA ASN A 294 -2.84 8.64 6.61
C ASN A 294 -3.35 9.38 5.34
N LYS A 295 -3.92 8.63 4.39
CA LYS A 295 -4.40 9.19 3.12
C LYS A 295 -5.50 10.22 3.32
N SER A 296 -6.38 10.05 4.31
CA SER A 296 -7.49 10.97 4.59
C SER A 296 -7.00 12.34 5.07
N GLU A 297 -6.02 12.34 5.96
CA GLU A 297 -5.35 13.55 6.47
C GLU A 297 -4.57 14.27 5.37
N ILE A 298 -3.77 13.53 4.60
CA ILE A 298 -2.95 14.07 3.51
C ILE A 298 -3.84 14.61 2.38
N SER A 299 -4.98 13.97 2.10
CA SER A 299 -5.97 14.43 1.13
C SER A 299 -6.58 15.76 1.56
N SER A 300 -7.14 15.80 2.76
CA SER A 300 -7.86 16.96 3.31
C SER A 300 -6.92 18.10 3.73
N GLY A 301 -5.61 17.83 3.80
CA GLY A 301 -4.60 18.77 4.29
C GLY A 301 -4.64 18.97 5.80
N TYR A 302 -5.24 18.02 6.53
CA TYR A 302 -5.27 17.97 7.99
C TYR A 302 -3.93 17.44 8.53
N CYS A 303 -2.87 18.18 8.18
CA CYS A 303 -1.49 17.86 8.47
C CYS A 303 -0.64 19.14 8.49
N THR A 304 0.46 19.11 9.22
CA THR A 304 1.38 20.24 9.35
C THR A 304 2.63 20.00 8.53
N LEU A 305 2.90 20.88 7.57
CA LEU A 305 4.18 20.87 6.85
C LEU A 305 5.34 21.02 7.83
N TYR A 306 6.30 20.10 7.71
CA TYR A 306 7.48 19.98 8.57
C TYR A 306 7.15 19.68 10.05
N GLY A 307 5.90 19.34 10.35
CA GLY A 307 5.45 18.84 11.64
C GLY A 307 5.25 17.33 11.58
N ASP A 308 4.00 16.88 11.69
CA ASP A 308 3.61 15.46 11.55
C ASP A 308 3.99 14.85 10.19
N MET A 309 4.15 15.68 9.15
CA MET A 309 4.64 15.23 7.85
C MET A 309 6.15 14.96 7.81
N ALA A 310 6.91 15.38 8.83
CA ALA A 310 8.36 15.18 8.86
C ALA A 310 8.70 13.70 8.99
N GLY A 311 9.37 13.15 7.97
CA GLY A 311 9.76 11.75 7.93
C GLY A 311 10.57 11.44 6.68
N GLY A 312 11.33 10.35 6.72
CA GLY A 312 12.00 9.80 5.55
C GLY A 312 11.15 8.78 4.79
N PHE A 313 10.09 8.25 5.43
CA PHE A 313 9.13 7.34 4.82
C PHE A 313 7.76 7.44 5.53
N ALA A 314 6.67 7.52 4.75
CA ALA A 314 5.30 7.66 5.24
C ALA A 314 4.53 6.35 5.05
N VAL A 315 4.52 5.51 6.08
CA VAL A 315 3.99 4.13 5.99
C VAL A 315 2.52 4.11 5.59
N LEU A 316 1.71 5.01 6.16
CA LEU A 316 0.26 5.05 5.97
C LEU A 316 -0.20 6.03 4.88
N LYS A 317 0.72 6.57 4.08
CA LYS A 317 0.45 7.63 3.10
C LYS A 317 -0.73 7.35 2.17
N ASP A 318 -0.91 6.09 1.78
CA ASP A 318 -1.95 5.66 0.85
C ASP A 318 -3.05 4.80 1.54
N VAL A 319 -3.16 4.86 2.86
CA VAL A 319 -4.16 4.12 3.65
C VAL A 319 -5.23 5.08 4.15
N MET A 320 -6.51 4.85 3.81
CA MET A 320 -7.63 5.65 4.31
C MET A 320 -7.84 5.42 5.83
N LYS A 321 -8.34 6.42 6.57
CA LYS A 321 -8.55 6.32 8.02
C LYS A 321 -9.43 5.14 8.41
N THR A 322 -10.52 4.91 7.70
CA THR A 322 -11.39 3.73 7.87
C THR A 322 -10.63 2.41 7.70
N THR A 323 -9.64 2.37 6.80
CA THR A 323 -8.75 1.21 6.63
C THR A 323 -7.73 1.12 7.77
N VAL A 324 -7.23 2.23 8.32
CA VAL A 324 -6.38 2.22 9.52
C VAL A 324 -7.08 1.51 10.68
N PHE A 325 -8.36 1.80 10.94
CA PHE A 325 -9.14 1.10 11.97
C PHE A 325 -9.25 -0.40 11.71
N ARG A 326 -9.60 -0.80 10.47
CA ARG A 326 -9.64 -2.23 10.07
C ARG A 326 -8.31 -2.94 10.28
N LEU A 327 -7.21 -2.30 9.90
CA LEU A 327 -5.87 -2.87 10.02
C LEU A 327 -5.39 -2.95 11.46
N ALA A 328 -5.77 -2.00 12.32
CA ALA A 328 -5.48 -2.07 13.75
C ALA A 328 -6.15 -3.29 14.39
N GLU A 329 -7.42 -3.55 14.04
CA GLU A 329 -8.12 -4.77 14.46
C GLU A 329 -7.48 -6.03 13.87
N HIS A 330 -7.08 -5.99 12.59
CA HIS A 330 -6.36 -7.08 11.94
C HIS A 330 -5.05 -7.41 12.68
N CYS A 331 -4.28 -6.41 13.14
CA CYS A 331 -3.05 -6.62 13.90
C CYS A 331 -3.29 -7.40 15.20
N ASN A 332 -4.34 -7.05 15.94
CA ASN A 332 -4.70 -7.73 17.18
C ASN A 332 -5.18 -9.15 16.92
N ARG A 333 -5.99 -9.36 15.86
CA ARG A 333 -6.43 -10.70 15.45
C ARG A 333 -5.26 -11.59 15.05
N LEU A 334 -4.34 -11.08 14.22
CA LEU A 334 -3.17 -11.81 13.73
C LEU A 334 -2.24 -12.25 14.88
N ALA A 335 -2.15 -11.43 15.94
CA ALA A 335 -1.31 -11.72 17.09
C ALA A 335 -2.01 -12.56 18.17
N GLU A 336 -3.32 -12.82 18.01
CA GLU A 336 -4.19 -13.45 19.02
C GLU A 336 -4.10 -12.79 20.41
N ARG A 337 -3.79 -11.49 20.43
CA ARG A 337 -3.63 -10.67 21.64
C ARG A 337 -3.74 -9.19 21.31
N GLU A 338 -3.97 -8.36 22.33
CA GLU A 338 -3.92 -6.90 22.17
C GLU A 338 -2.47 -6.42 21.98
N ARG A 339 -2.05 -6.24 20.72
CA ARG A 339 -0.84 -5.48 20.38
C ARG A 339 -1.12 -3.99 20.50
N ILE A 340 -2.18 -3.53 19.84
CA ILE A 340 -2.71 -2.18 19.96
C ILE A 340 -3.76 -2.21 21.07
N PRO A 341 -3.57 -1.47 22.18
CA PRO A 341 -4.55 -1.39 23.26
C PRO A 341 -5.94 -1.02 22.74
N ARG A 342 -6.98 -1.71 23.23
CA ARG A 342 -8.37 -1.50 22.77
C ARG A 342 -8.81 -0.03 22.85
N VAL A 343 -8.40 0.66 23.90
CA VAL A 343 -8.68 2.09 24.11
C VAL A 343 -8.16 2.99 22.98
N ILE A 344 -7.04 2.64 22.33
CA ILE A 344 -6.52 3.41 21.18
C ILE A 344 -7.43 3.26 19.96
N ILE A 345 -8.05 2.09 19.77
CA ILE A 345 -8.94 1.79 18.65
C ILE A 345 -10.30 2.44 18.87
N GLU A 346 -10.81 2.45 20.10
CA GLU A 346 -12.17 2.91 20.39
C GLU A 346 -12.28 4.42 20.65
N LYS A 347 -11.19 5.07 21.07
CA LYS A 347 -11.25 6.50 21.38
C LYS A 347 -11.38 7.35 20.12
N PRO A 348 -12.06 8.51 20.21
CA PRO A 348 -12.14 9.45 19.09
C PRO A 348 -10.75 9.94 18.64
N PRO A 349 -10.49 10.04 17.32
CA PRO A 349 -9.26 10.63 16.79
C PRO A 349 -9.06 12.09 17.23
N SER A 350 -7.83 12.41 17.65
CA SER A 350 -7.42 13.74 18.08
C SER A 350 -5.91 13.94 17.95
N ALA A 351 -5.51 15.17 17.62
CA ALA A 351 -4.11 15.61 17.61
C ALA A 351 -3.61 16.16 18.97
N GLU A 352 -4.51 16.41 19.93
CA GLU A 352 -4.20 16.99 21.26
C GLU A 352 -3.27 18.23 21.23
N LEU A 353 -3.50 19.16 20.29
CA LEU A 353 -2.72 20.40 20.16
C LEU A 353 -3.36 21.61 20.87
N ARG A 354 -4.61 21.46 21.29
CA ARG A 354 -5.38 22.42 22.10
C ARG A 354 -6.39 21.67 22.99
N PRO A 355 -6.99 22.33 24.00
CA PRO A 355 -7.91 21.66 24.92
C PRO A 355 -9.13 21.04 24.20
N ASN A 356 -9.42 19.77 24.51
CA ASN A 356 -10.57 19.00 24.02
C ASN A 356 -10.70 18.92 22.48
N GLN A 357 -9.59 18.98 21.75
CA GLN A 357 -9.58 18.91 20.29
C GLN A 357 -10.07 17.55 19.78
N LEU A 358 -10.88 17.55 18.72
CA LEU A 358 -11.22 16.36 17.93
C LEU A 358 -10.97 16.62 16.44
N ASP A 359 -10.64 15.58 15.68
CA ASP A 359 -10.49 15.69 14.21
C ASP A 359 -11.80 16.21 13.57
N THR A 360 -12.94 15.77 14.11
CA THR A 360 -14.29 16.16 13.68
C THR A 360 -14.61 17.63 13.89
N ASP A 361 -13.79 18.38 14.64
CA ASP A 361 -13.91 19.84 14.74
C ASP A 361 -13.60 20.51 13.38
N SER A 362 -12.78 19.86 12.54
CA SER A 362 -12.27 20.42 11.28
C SER A 362 -12.66 19.59 10.05
N LEU A 363 -12.89 18.29 10.24
CA LEU A 363 -13.24 17.34 9.20
C LEU A 363 -14.64 16.77 9.41
N PRO A 364 -15.36 16.37 8.34
CA PRO A 364 -16.49 15.46 8.52
C PRO A 364 -16.01 14.11 9.08
N PRO A 365 -16.92 13.31 9.69
CA PRO A 365 -16.62 11.94 10.10
C PRO A 365 -15.97 11.13 8.97
N TYR A 366 -14.98 10.30 9.31
CA TYR A 366 -14.16 9.60 8.31
C TYR A 366 -14.95 8.57 7.48
N ASP A 367 -16.02 8.00 8.02
CA ASP A 367 -16.98 7.15 7.31
C ASP A 367 -17.75 7.89 6.20
N VAL A 368 -17.82 9.22 6.29
CA VAL A 368 -18.36 10.09 5.23
C VAL A 368 -17.24 10.66 4.35
N LEU A 369 -16.11 11.04 4.95
CA LEU A 369 -14.97 11.63 4.23
C LEU A 369 -14.33 10.65 3.24
N ASP A 370 -14.01 9.45 3.70
CA ASP A 370 -13.20 8.49 2.94
C ASP A 370 -13.89 8.01 1.65
N PRO A 371 -15.21 7.72 1.62
CA PRO A 371 -15.90 7.41 0.37
C PRO A 371 -15.85 8.54 -0.67
N ILE A 372 -15.99 9.80 -0.23
CA ILE A 372 -15.90 10.97 -1.11
C ILE A 372 -14.47 11.12 -1.65
N LEU A 373 -13.47 10.96 -0.78
CA LEU A 373 -12.06 10.99 -1.19
C LEU A 373 -11.73 9.87 -2.18
N LYS A 374 -12.20 8.65 -1.93
CA LYS A 374 -12.00 7.52 -2.84
C LYS A 374 -12.62 7.82 -4.21
N ALA A 375 -13.89 8.24 -4.24
CA ALA A 375 -14.58 8.58 -5.48
C ALA A 375 -13.86 9.67 -6.27
N TYR A 376 -13.42 10.73 -5.60
CA TYR A 376 -12.80 11.88 -6.25
C TYR A 376 -11.32 11.64 -6.65
N VAL A 377 -10.54 10.95 -5.82
CA VAL A 377 -9.09 10.80 -6.00
C VAL A 377 -8.73 9.53 -6.73
N GLU A 378 -9.39 8.42 -6.41
CA GLU A 378 -9.05 7.09 -6.94
C GLU A 378 -9.87 6.75 -8.19
N GLU A 379 -11.17 7.06 -8.17
CA GLU A 379 -12.12 6.69 -9.22
C GLU A 379 -12.33 7.80 -10.27
N ASP A 380 -11.73 8.98 -10.09
CA ASP A 380 -11.87 10.15 -10.99
C ASP A 380 -13.33 10.60 -11.20
N ARG A 381 -14.23 10.31 -10.24
CA ARG A 381 -15.61 10.74 -10.33
C ARG A 381 -15.71 12.26 -10.29
N SER A 382 -16.53 12.78 -11.20
CA SER A 382 -16.92 14.17 -11.23
C SER A 382 -17.74 14.55 -9.99
N PHE A 383 -17.83 15.85 -9.74
CA PHE A 383 -18.68 16.40 -8.69
C PHE A 383 -20.12 15.88 -8.74
N ALA A 384 -20.72 15.86 -9.94
CA ALA A 384 -22.10 15.42 -10.14
C ALA A 384 -22.28 13.94 -9.77
N GLU A 385 -21.37 13.08 -10.23
CA GLU A 385 -21.41 11.64 -9.92
C GLU A 385 -21.27 11.37 -8.41
N ILE A 386 -20.51 12.17 -7.68
CA ILE A 386 -20.38 12.04 -6.22
C ILE A 386 -21.67 12.48 -5.51
N VAL A 387 -22.33 13.54 -5.99
CA VAL A 387 -23.63 13.95 -5.44
C VAL A 387 -24.70 12.88 -5.73
N GLU A 388 -24.67 12.26 -6.91
CA GLU A 388 -25.55 11.14 -7.27
C GLU A 388 -25.35 9.89 -6.39
N MET A 389 -24.18 9.73 -5.75
CA MET A 389 -23.95 8.69 -4.72
C MET A 389 -24.73 8.96 -3.43
N GLY A 390 -25.41 10.11 -3.28
CA GLY A 390 -26.24 10.47 -2.14
C GLY A 390 -25.56 11.41 -1.12
N PHE A 391 -24.39 11.98 -1.45
CA PHE A 391 -23.71 12.93 -0.58
C PHE A 391 -24.24 14.36 -0.76
N GLU A 392 -24.24 15.13 0.33
CA GLU A 392 -24.69 16.53 0.29
C GLU A 392 -23.78 17.40 -0.60
N GLU A 393 -24.40 18.17 -1.48
CA GLU A 393 -23.71 19.02 -2.45
C GLU A 393 -22.63 19.91 -1.81
N GLN A 394 -22.97 20.60 -0.72
CA GLN A 394 -22.06 21.53 -0.04
C GLN A 394 -20.85 20.81 0.56
N LEU A 395 -21.07 19.61 1.10
CA LEU A 395 -20.03 18.77 1.68
C LEU A 395 -19.05 18.30 0.61
N VAL A 396 -19.55 17.80 -0.53
CA VAL A 396 -18.72 17.37 -1.65
C VAL A 396 -17.87 18.54 -2.17
N ARG A 397 -18.48 19.73 -2.37
CA ARG A 397 -17.72 20.94 -2.79
C ARG A 397 -16.62 21.29 -1.80
N ARG A 398 -16.91 21.20 -0.49
CA ARG A 398 -15.92 21.48 0.56
C ARG A 398 -14.75 20.49 0.49
N ILE A 399 -15.02 19.20 0.40
CA ILE A 399 -13.98 18.15 0.40
C ILE A 399 -13.11 18.25 -0.87
N ILE A 400 -13.71 18.39 -2.05
CA ILE A 400 -12.97 18.60 -3.31
C ILE A 400 -12.05 19.81 -3.19
N ARG A 401 -12.57 20.94 -2.69
CA ARG A 401 -11.77 22.15 -2.48
C ARG A 401 -10.61 21.90 -1.51
N MET A 402 -10.84 21.17 -0.41
CA MET A 402 -9.78 20.82 0.54
C MET A 402 -8.70 19.96 -0.12
N VAL A 403 -9.08 19.00 -0.97
CA VAL A 403 -8.12 18.22 -1.75
C VAL A 403 -7.30 19.16 -2.62
N ASP A 404 -7.93 19.98 -3.45
CA ASP A 404 -7.21 20.80 -4.44
C ASP A 404 -6.32 21.87 -3.80
N THR A 405 -6.77 22.55 -2.73
CA THR A 405 -5.98 23.62 -2.10
C THR A 405 -4.77 23.09 -1.32
N ASN A 406 -4.71 21.79 -1.02
CA ASN A 406 -3.61 21.19 -0.25
C ASN A 406 -2.57 20.44 -1.11
N GLU A 407 -2.61 20.60 -2.43
CA GLU A 407 -1.62 19.99 -3.34
C GLU A 407 -0.18 20.38 -2.99
N TYR A 408 0.06 21.64 -2.59
CA TYR A 408 1.40 22.11 -2.20
C TYR A 408 1.99 21.35 -0.99
N LYS A 409 1.15 20.87 -0.06
CA LYS A 409 1.61 20.06 1.08
C LYS A 409 2.02 18.68 0.59
N ARG A 410 1.17 18.06 -0.23
CA ARG A 410 1.39 16.70 -0.75
C ARG A 410 2.66 16.56 -1.58
N ARG A 411 3.04 17.61 -2.31
CA ARG A 411 4.30 17.67 -3.07
C ARG A 411 5.56 17.57 -2.21
N GLN A 412 5.45 17.77 -0.90
CA GLN A 412 6.54 17.71 0.07
C GLN A 412 6.40 16.56 1.05
N ALA A 413 5.35 15.73 0.91
CA ALA A 413 5.20 14.54 1.73
C ALA A 413 6.31 13.53 1.38
N ALA A 414 6.76 12.79 2.40
CA ALA A 414 7.70 11.69 2.21
C ALA A 414 7.16 10.66 1.19
N PRO A 415 8.03 9.89 0.52
CA PRO A 415 7.60 8.68 -0.18
C PRO A 415 6.95 7.72 0.83
N GLY A 416 6.04 6.87 0.35
CA GLY A 416 5.30 5.96 1.20
C GLY A 416 4.74 4.80 0.40
N VAL A 417 4.25 3.79 1.11
CA VAL A 417 3.74 2.57 0.46
C VAL A 417 2.43 2.88 -0.27
N LYS A 418 2.37 2.53 -1.57
CA LYS A 418 1.15 2.55 -2.37
C LYS A 418 0.38 1.24 -2.18
N ILE A 419 -0.91 1.36 -1.83
CA ILE A 419 -1.82 0.21 -1.67
C ILE A 419 -3.12 0.36 -2.46
N THR A 420 -3.41 1.54 -3.01
CA THR A 420 -4.62 1.81 -3.80
C THR A 420 -4.28 1.86 -5.30
N PRO A 421 -5.27 1.76 -6.20
CA PRO A 421 -5.02 1.89 -7.64
C PRO A 421 -4.33 3.22 -8.00
N ARG A 422 -4.62 4.28 -7.23
CA ARG A 422 -4.14 5.63 -7.49
C ARG A 422 -3.76 6.38 -6.21
N ALA A 423 -2.47 6.58 -6.04
CA ALA A 423 -1.90 7.37 -4.96
C ALA A 423 -1.61 8.82 -5.37
N PHE A 424 -1.45 9.70 -4.38
CA PHE A 424 -0.93 11.04 -4.63
C PHE A 424 0.55 10.98 -5.03
N GLY A 425 0.92 11.73 -6.09
CA GLY A 425 2.30 11.77 -6.58
C GLY A 425 2.38 11.29 -8.03
N ARG A 426 3.02 10.14 -8.27
CA ARG A 426 3.29 9.65 -9.64
C ARG A 426 2.03 9.36 -10.44
N ASP A 427 0.98 8.80 -9.81
CA ASP A 427 -0.29 8.43 -10.46
C ASP A 427 -1.28 9.60 -10.60
N ARG A 428 -1.28 10.55 -9.65
CA ARG A 428 -2.13 11.75 -9.70
C ARG A 428 -1.27 13.01 -9.70
N ARG A 429 -1.03 13.57 -10.89
CA ARG A 429 -0.20 14.75 -11.11
C ARG A 429 -1.06 16.00 -11.31
N MET A 430 -1.34 16.72 -10.23
CA MET A 430 -2.13 17.96 -10.29
C MET A 430 -1.26 19.20 -10.12
N PRO A 431 -1.58 20.33 -10.79
CA PRO A 431 -0.86 21.58 -10.57
C PRO A 431 -1.11 22.12 -9.16
N VAL A 432 -0.07 22.67 -8.52
CA VAL A 432 -0.24 23.41 -7.27
C VAL A 432 -1.01 24.71 -7.52
N THR A 433 -0.66 25.43 -8.59
CA THR A 433 -1.39 26.61 -9.04
C THR A 433 -2.61 26.16 -9.84
N ASN A 434 -3.73 25.99 -9.14
CA ASN A 434 -4.99 25.57 -9.76
C ASN A 434 -6.11 26.59 -9.49
N ARG A 435 -6.82 26.99 -10.55
CA ARG A 435 -8.06 27.80 -10.48
C ARG A 435 -9.23 27.14 -11.20
N PHE A 436 -9.08 25.89 -11.65
CA PHE A 436 -10.17 25.08 -12.16
C PHE A 436 -11.20 24.89 -11.04
N ARG A 437 -12.48 25.13 -11.35
CA ARG A 437 -13.58 25.10 -10.37
C ARG A 437 -14.74 24.32 -10.93
#